data_AF-A0A1H0PZ13-F1
#
_entry.id   AF-A0A1H0PZ13-F1
#
_cell.length_a   1.000
_cell.length_b   1.000
_cell.length_c   1.000
_cell.angle_alpha   90.00
_cell.angle_beta   90.00
_cell.angle_gamma   90.00
#
_symmetry.space_group_name_H-M   'P 1'
#
loop_
_entity.id
_entity.type
_entity.pdbx_description
1 polymer ?
#
loop_
_entity_poly.entity_id
_entity_poly.type
_entity_poly.pdbx_seq_one_letter_code
_entity_poly.pdbx_strand_id
1 'polypeptide(L)'
;MSRDPLKVTSTRLPGTRSGLSRGGRRTLLAVVAAIAVLLGVGVGALGQDPTTSPTAATTPAPSTPAPSTPEPSTSAPATSSPTPAPVTLDPDTGLLGEDDAAAAVSAAPPGTALAALAQLPVQGRAPRTGYDRDQFGSGWVDTDRNGCDTRNDVLARDLTAEQFRPGTNDCVVTSGVLADPYSGTTISFLRGQGTSEEVQIDHVVALSNSWQTGAQQWDEQTRVAFANDPLNLLAVDGPLNQQKGDGDTATWLPPNRAYRCAYVARQVAVKLTYGLWTTPAEHTAMATVLTSCPEEPLPVAG
;
A
#
# COMPACT_ATOMS: atom_id res chain seq x y z
N MET A 1 -55.31 -20.86 -46.45
CA MET A 1 -56.37 -20.83 -45.42
C MET A 1 -55.73 -20.89 -44.05
N SER A 2 -55.66 -19.77 -43.32
CA SER A 2 -55.89 -19.71 -41.87
C SER A 2 -56.03 -18.25 -41.47
N ARG A 3 -56.77 -17.96 -40.41
CA ARG A 3 -57.30 -16.62 -40.10
C ARG A 3 -56.55 -15.97 -38.94
N ASP A 4 -56.28 -14.66 -39.04
CA ASP A 4 -56.20 -13.79 -37.86
C ASP A 4 -57.53 -13.83 -37.07
N PRO A 5 -57.52 -13.53 -35.76
CA PRO A 5 -58.04 -12.21 -35.42
C PRO A 5 -57.39 -11.49 -34.21
N LEU A 6 -57.21 -10.18 -34.42
CA LEU A 6 -57.52 -9.06 -33.52
C LEU A 6 -56.66 -8.78 -32.25
N LYS A 7 -56.23 -7.51 -32.20
CA LYS A 7 -55.62 -6.80 -31.07
C LYS A 7 -56.60 -6.65 -29.89
N VAL A 8 -56.04 -6.59 -28.68
CA VAL A 8 -56.63 -5.80 -27.57
C VAL A 8 -55.55 -4.87 -27.00
N THR A 9 -55.76 -3.56 -27.17
CA THR A 9 -54.93 -2.50 -26.59
C THR A 9 -55.43 -2.20 -25.17
N SER A 10 -54.56 -2.15 -24.17
CA SER A 10 -54.92 -1.72 -22.81
C SER A 10 -54.04 -0.57 -22.33
N THR A 11 -54.53 0.65 -22.56
CA THR A 11 -53.91 1.89 -22.06
C THR A 11 -54.12 1.97 -20.55
N ARG A 12 -53.03 2.13 -19.77
CA ARG A 12 -53.10 2.27 -18.30
C ARG A 12 -52.88 3.74 -17.92
N LEU A 13 -53.86 4.33 -17.22
CA LEU A 13 -53.82 5.73 -16.77
C LEU A 13 -52.83 5.92 -15.60
N PRO A 14 -52.17 7.09 -15.47
CA PRO A 14 -51.35 7.42 -14.32
C PRO A 14 -52.23 7.72 -13.09
N GLY A 15 -51.93 7.08 -11.97
CA GLY A 15 -52.65 7.29 -10.71
C GLY A 15 -52.14 8.53 -9.95
N THR A 16 -53.03 9.47 -9.67
CA THR A 16 -52.78 10.58 -8.76
C THR A 16 -52.90 10.15 -7.29
N ARG A 17 -51.91 10.49 -6.46
CA ARG A 17 -52.08 10.59 -5.00
C ARG A 17 -51.41 11.86 -4.47
N SER A 18 -52.25 12.86 -4.23
CA SER A 18 -51.89 14.05 -3.45
C SER A 18 -51.95 13.71 -1.96
N GLY A 19 -50.92 14.11 -1.20
CA GLY A 19 -50.90 14.00 0.26
C GLY A 19 -50.14 15.18 0.85
N LEU A 20 -50.86 16.24 1.25
CA LEU A 20 -50.27 17.38 1.93
C LEU A 20 -50.04 17.07 3.41
N SER A 21 -48.98 17.69 3.97
CA SER A 21 -49.09 18.67 5.08
C SER A 21 -48.13 18.45 6.25
N ARG A 22 -47.79 19.57 6.90
CA ARG A 22 -46.99 19.76 8.13
C ARG A 22 -45.48 19.48 7.94
N GLY A 23 -44.58 20.46 8.02
CA GLY A 23 -44.71 21.85 8.47
C GLY A 23 -44.34 21.99 9.95
N GLY A 24 -43.07 22.23 10.20
CA GLY A 24 -42.47 22.43 11.53
C GLY A 24 -41.16 23.21 11.41
N ARG A 25 -41.24 24.54 11.48
CA ARG A 25 -40.08 25.44 11.62
C ARG A 25 -39.78 25.65 13.12
N ARG A 26 -38.57 26.15 13.39
CA ARG A 26 -38.04 26.69 14.67
C ARG A 26 -37.48 25.59 15.61
N THR A 27 -36.39 25.82 16.35
CA THR A 27 -35.69 27.08 16.65
C THR A 27 -34.17 26.89 16.76
N LEU A 28 -33.41 27.90 16.35
CA LEU A 28 -31.97 28.02 16.59
C LEU A 28 -31.73 28.35 18.08
N LEU A 29 -30.72 27.74 18.72
CA LEU A 29 -30.20 28.21 20.01
C LEU A 29 -28.70 27.89 20.09
N ALA A 30 -27.89 28.86 19.65
CA ALA A 30 -26.46 28.86 19.91
C ALA A 30 -26.23 29.34 21.35
N VAL A 31 -25.50 28.55 22.15
CA VAL A 31 -25.00 28.99 23.45
C VAL A 31 -23.51 29.30 23.30
N VAL A 32 -23.20 30.59 23.21
CA VAL A 32 -21.83 31.10 23.29
C VAL A 32 -21.49 31.25 24.77
N ALA A 33 -20.49 30.51 25.25
CA ALA A 33 -19.88 30.73 26.56
C ALA A 33 -18.44 31.22 26.36
N ALA A 34 -18.25 32.53 26.38
CA ALA A 34 -16.93 33.14 26.44
C ALA A 34 -16.48 33.25 27.90
N ILE A 35 -15.29 32.77 28.23
CA ILE A 35 -14.59 33.12 29.48
C ILE A 35 -13.22 33.66 29.09
N ALA A 36 -12.92 34.87 29.57
CA ALA A 36 -11.70 35.59 29.25
C ALA A 36 -10.65 35.45 30.37
N VAL A 37 -9.40 35.27 29.94
CA VAL A 37 -8.16 35.87 30.47
C VAL A 37 -8.03 36.06 31.99
N LEU A 38 -7.01 35.44 32.56
CA LEU A 38 -6.20 36.06 33.62
C LEU A 38 -4.71 35.95 33.27
N LEU A 39 -4.03 37.10 33.33
CA LEU A 39 -2.59 37.24 33.11
C LEU A 39 -1.81 36.79 34.35
N GLY A 40 -0.67 36.13 34.13
CA GLY A 40 0.30 35.78 35.18
C GLY A 40 1.73 35.97 34.68
N VAL A 41 2.24 37.20 34.77
CA VAL A 41 3.65 37.52 34.50
C VAL A 41 4.48 37.17 35.74
N GLY A 42 5.53 36.36 35.58
CA GLY A 42 6.47 36.01 36.64
C GLY A 42 7.90 35.95 36.09
N VAL A 43 8.72 36.96 36.43
CA VAL A 43 10.08 37.13 35.90
C VAL A 43 11.12 36.77 36.97
N GLY A 44 12.07 35.90 36.60
CA GLY A 44 13.50 36.01 36.92
C GLY A 44 14.04 35.74 38.35
N ALA A 45 14.90 34.73 38.46
CA ALA A 45 16.17 34.67 39.23
C ALA A 45 16.80 33.28 38.98
N LEU A 46 17.98 33.10 38.39
CA LEU A 46 19.34 33.34 38.90
C LEU A 46 19.72 32.50 40.14
N GLY A 47 20.67 31.57 39.98
CA GLY A 47 21.23 30.69 41.02
C GLY A 47 21.74 29.37 40.41
N GLN A 48 22.89 29.37 39.72
CA GLN A 48 24.23 29.02 40.26
C GLN A 48 24.50 27.51 40.36
N ASP A 49 25.47 27.05 39.56
CA ASP A 49 26.11 25.73 39.68
C ASP A 49 26.82 25.58 41.04
N PRO A 50 27.04 24.31 41.46
CA PRO A 50 28.43 23.95 41.74
C PRO A 50 28.87 22.64 41.07
N THR A 51 29.82 22.80 40.16
CA THR A 51 31.00 21.95 39.97
C THR A 51 31.15 20.76 40.92
N THR A 52 31.14 19.53 40.40
CA THR A 52 31.99 18.44 40.93
C THR A 52 32.27 17.34 39.89
N SER A 53 33.50 17.32 39.41
CA SER A 53 34.22 16.16 38.91
C SER A 53 35.68 16.41 39.28
N PRO A 54 36.40 15.43 39.85
CA PRO A 54 37.02 14.43 38.98
C PRO A 54 37.16 13.03 39.59
N THR A 55 37.52 12.04 38.76
CA THR A 55 38.68 11.17 39.01
C THR A 55 39.07 10.50 37.69
N ALA A 56 40.27 10.79 37.21
CA ALA A 56 40.96 9.99 36.21
C ALA A 56 41.88 8.99 36.91
N ALA A 57 42.03 7.79 36.35
CA ALA A 57 43.07 6.85 36.74
C ALA A 57 43.85 6.44 35.48
N THR A 58 45.18 6.46 35.58
CA THR A 58 46.10 6.53 34.45
C THR A 58 47.21 5.49 34.61
N THR A 59 47.29 4.51 33.68
CA THR A 59 48.55 3.91 33.15
C THR A 59 49.31 2.98 34.15
N PRO A 60 49.98 1.87 33.75
CA PRO A 60 50.94 1.86 32.63
C PRO A 60 51.05 0.64 31.70
N ALA A 61 51.59 0.92 30.50
CA ALA A 61 52.32 -0.01 29.63
C ALA A 61 53.84 0.14 29.89
N PRO A 62 54.72 -0.83 29.54
CA PRO A 62 55.19 -1.03 28.15
C PRO A 62 55.47 -2.55 27.84
N SER A 63 56.25 -3.05 26.85
CA SER A 63 57.15 -2.43 25.85
C SER A 63 57.51 -3.38 24.67
N THR A 64 57.58 -2.85 23.44
CA THR A 64 58.53 -3.22 22.34
C THR A 64 58.48 -4.63 21.65
N PRO A 65 59.12 -4.83 20.46
CA PRO A 65 58.53 -5.61 19.35
C PRO A 65 59.49 -6.67 18.73
N ALA A 66 59.16 -7.23 17.55
CA ALA A 66 60.01 -7.57 16.37
C ALA A 66 59.27 -8.63 15.45
N PRO A 67 59.83 -9.16 14.34
CA PRO A 67 59.39 -8.66 13.02
C PRO A 67 59.10 -9.73 11.92
N SER A 68 58.68 -9.25 10.76
CA SER A 68 58.86 -9.85 9.41
C SER A 68 58.14 -11.17 9.05
N THR A 69 57.30 -11.10 8.00
CA THR A 69 57.54 -11.71 6.67
C THR A 69 56.48 -11.20 5.67
N PRO A 70 56.85 -10.72 4.46
CA PRO A 70 55.89 -10.44 3.41
C PRO A 70 55.59 -11.72 2.60
N GLU A 71 54.33 -12.14 2.54
CA GLU A 71 53.89 -13.17 1.59
C GLU A 71 53.83 -12.61 0.16
N PRO A 72 54.10 -13.43 -0.88
CA PRO A 72 54.04 -12.99 -2.26
C PRO A 72 52.60 -12.89 -2.75
N SER A 73 52.12 -11.66 -2.93
CA SER A 73 50.84 -11.38 -3.61
C SER A 73 50.81 -12.02 -5.00
N THR A 74 50.07 -13.11 -5.12
CA THR A 74 49.85 -13.79 -6.40
C THR A 74 48.73 -13.06 -7.13
N SER A 75 49.10 -12.13 -8.03
CA SER A 75 48.12 -11.38 -8.83
C SER A 75 47.32 -12.32 -9.74
N ALA A 76 46.10 -12.66 -9.31
CA ALA A 76 45.11 -13.26 -10.20
C ALA A 76 44.82 -12.29 -11.36
N PRO A 77 44.65 -12.76 -12.60
CA PRO A 77 44.26 -11.90 -13.70
C PRO A 77 42.90 -11.28 -13.40
N ALA A 78 42.82 -9.95 -13.43
CA ALA A 78 41.56 -9.24 -13.27
C ALA A 78 40.63 -9.64 -14.43
N THR A 79 39.61 -10.45 -14.11
CA THR A 79 38.50 -10.70 -15.03
C THR A 79 37.78 -9.38 -15.21
N SER A 80 37.91 -8.75 -16.37
CA SER A 80 37.21 -7.51 -16.67
C SER A 80 35.70 -7.75 -16.60
N SER A 81 35.07 -7.36 -15.49
CA SER A 81 33.62 -7.26 -15.44
C SER A 81 33.17 -6.38 -16.61
N PRO A 82 32.29 -6.86 -17.50
CA PRO A 82 31.80 -6.02 -18.58
C PRO A 82 31.11 -4.81 -17.96
N THR A 83 31.51 -3.61 -18.39
CA THR A 83 30.77 -2.37 -18.06
C THR A 83 29.31 -2.60 -18.48
N PRO A 84 28.33 -2.48 -17.58
CA PRO A 84 26.93 -2.69 -17.94
C PRO A 84 26.56 -1.70 -19.04
N ALA A 85 25.90 -2.21 -20.08
CA ALA A 85 25.40 -1.36 -21.16
C ALA A 85 24.41 -0.32 -20.59
N PRO A 86 24.32 0.88 -21.17
CA PRO A 86 23.33 1.86 -20.74
C PRO A 86 21.91 1.30 -20.94
N VAL A 87 21.22 1.08 -19.82
CA VAL A 87 19.85 0.63 -19.75
C VAL A 87 18.98 1.55 -20.62
N THR A 88 18.45 1.04 -21.72
CA THR A 88 17.69 1.81 -22.70
C THR A 88 16.24 1.41 -22.64
N LEU A 89 15.35 2.36 -22.31
CA LEU A 89 13.91 2.15 -22.38
C LEU A 89 13.46 2.19 -23.84
N ASP A 90 12.56 1.28 -24.19
CA ASP A 90 11.82 1.32 -25.45
C ASP A 90 10.97 2.60 -25.51
N PRO A 91 11.03 3.39 -26.60
CA PRO A 91 10.42 4.72 -26.65
C PRO A 91 8.90 4.69 -26.81
N ASP A 92 8.32 3.59 -27.31
CA ASP A 92 6.88 3.47 -27.57
C ASP A 92 6.13 2.98 -26.33
N THR A 93 6.76 2.10 -25.54
CA THR A 93 6.18 1.50 -24.32
C THR A 93 6.68 2.16 -23.03
N GLY A 94 7.87 2.77 -23.05
CA GLY A 94 8.54 3.27 -21.84
C GLY A 94 9.05 2.16 -20.91
N LEU A 95 9.14 0.92 -21.40
CA LEU A 95 9.58 -0.27 -20.66
C LEU A 95 10.98 -0.72 -21.10
N LEU A 96 11.60 -1.58 -20.29
CA LEU A 96 12.76 -2.36 -20.72
C LEU A 96 12.36 -3.44 -21.73
N GLY A 97 13.29 -3.83 -22.60
CA GLY A 97 13.19 -5.11 -23.29
C GLY A 97 13.27 -6.28 -22.29
N GLU A 98 12.71 -7.44 -22.62
CA GLU A 98 12.67 -8.59 -21.71
C GLU A 98 14.08 -9.06 -21.30
N ASP A 99 15.05 -9.04 -22.24
CA ASP A 99 16.46 -9.36 -21.98
C ASP A 99 17.13 -8.34 -21.04
N ASP A 100 16.88 -7.03 -21.24
CA ASP A 100 17.42 -5.97 -20.39
C ASP A 100 16.81 -6.00 -18.97
N ALA A 101 15.52 -6.32 -18.87
CA ALA A 101 14.84 -6.55 -17.60
C ALA A 101 15.42 -7.75 -16.85
N ALA A 102 15.67 -8.87 -17.56
CA ALA A 102 16.32 -10.05 -16.97
C ALA A 102 17.75 -9.76 -16.53
N ALA A 103 18.51 -8.97 -17.31
CA ALA A 103 19.86 -8.53 -16.95
C ALA A 103 19.87 -7.61 -15.72
N ALA A 104 18.96 -6.63 -15.65
CA ALA A 104 18.82 -5.73 -14.50
C ALA A 104 18.46 -6.48 -13.21
N VAL A 105 17.50 -7.42 -13.28
CA VAL A 105 17.13 -8.29 -12.15
C VAL A 105 18.30 -9.18 -11.72
N SER A 106 19.08 -9.72 -12.66
CA SER A 106 20.25 -10.57 -12.37
C SER A 106 21.43 -9.80 -11.76
N ALA A 107 21.53 -8.49 -12.02
CA ALA A 107 22.59 -7.63 -11.50
C ALA A 107 22.20 -6.89 -10.19
N ALA A 108 21.00 -7.12 -9.67
CA ALA A 108 20.44 -6.38 -8.55
C ALA A 108 21.19 -6.63 -7.22
N PRO A 109 21.38 -5.60 -6.37
CA PRO A 109 22.01 -5.78 -5.06
C PRO A 109 21.18 -6.71 -4.14
N PRO A 110 21.79 -7.65 -3.40
CA PRO A 110 21.08 -8.51 -2.47
C PRO A 110 20.27 -7.72 -1.41
N GLY A 111 19.05 -8.18 -1.12
CA GLY A 111 18.15 -7.54 -0.15
C GLY A 111 17.24 -6.45 -0.74
N THR A 112 17.43 -6.07 -2.00
CA THR A 112 16.56 -5.13 -2.72
C THR A 112 15.31 -5.80 -3.25
N ALA A 113 14.27 -5.01 -3.53
CA ALA A 113 13.06 -5.48 -4.19
C ALA A 113 13.34 -5.99 -5.63
N LEU A 114 14.35 -5.43 -6.31
CA LEU A 114 14.76 -5.88 -7.66
C LEU A 114 15.42 -7.26 -7.61
N ALA A 115 16.25 -7.54 -6.59
CA ALA A 115 16.79 -8.89 -6.37
C ALA A 115 15.72 -9.88 -5.89
N ALA A 116 14.71 -9.41 -5.16
CA ALA A 116 13.57 -10.23 -4.74
C ALA A 116 12.68 -10.64 -5.92
N LEU A 117 12.51 -9.77 -6.93
CA LEU A 117 11.75 -10.06 -8.15
C LEU A 117 12.27 -11.31 -8.89
N ALA A 118 13.59 -11.58 -8.85
CA ALA A 118 14.22 -12.78 -9.43
C ALA A 118 13.67 -14.12 -8.89
N GLN A 119 13.04 -14.11 -7.70
CA GLN A 119 12.51 -15.29 -7.04
C GLN A 119 11.05 -15.58 -7.43
N LEU A 120 10.35 -14.64 -8.09
CA LEU A 120 8.98 -14.84 -8.54
C LEU A 120 8.97 -15.69 -9.82
N PRO A 121 8.20 -16.79 -9.87
CA PRO A 121 8.00 -17.50 -11.13
C PRO A 121 7.37 -16.57 -12.19
N VAL A 122 7.74 -16.76 -13.45
CA VAL A 122 7.15 -16.02 -14.58
C VAL A 122 6.33 -16.99 -15.42
N GLN A 123 5.02 -16.78 -15.50
CA GLN A 123 4.08 -17.66 -16.21
C GLN A 123 2.92 -16.87 -16.83
N GLY A 124 2.20 -17.45 -17.78
CA GLY A 124 0.96 -16.86 -18.30
C GLY A 124 -0.13 -16.71 -17.23
N ARG A 125 -1.14 -15.88 -17.50
CA ARG A 125 -2.35 -15.80 -16.65
C ARG A 125 -3.12 -17.11 -16.72
N ALA A 126 -3.45 -17.69 -15.56
CA ALA A 126 -4.46 -18.75 -15.49
C ALA A 126 -5.85 -18.17 -15.82
N PRO A 127 -6.83 -18.98 -16.26
CA PRO A 127 -8.19 -18.50 -16.52
C PRO A 127 -8.82 -17.82 -15.30
N ARG A 128 -9.62 -16.78 -15.53
CA ARG A 128 -10.47 -16.15 -14.48
C ARG A 128 -11.71 -16.99 -14.14
N THR A 129 -11.98 -18.06 -14.87
CA THR A 129 -13.15 -18.94 -14.66
C THR A 129 -13.25 -19.39 -13.20
N GLY A 130 -14.45 -19.36 -12.64
CA GLY A 130 -14.70 -19.75 -11.26
C GLY A 130 -14.29 -18.75 -10.19
N TYR A 131 -13.73 -17.58 -10.54
CA TYR A 131 -13.48 -16.49 -9.60
C TYR A 131 -14.80 -15.91 -9.08
N ASP A 132 -14.93 -15.86 -7.76
CA ASP A 132 -15.87 -15.01 -7.04
C ASP A 132 -15.12 -14.28 -5.92
N ARG A 133 -15.50 -13.04 -5.61
CA ARG A 133 -14.85 -12.27 -4.52
C ARG A 133 -15.11 -12.92 -3.16
N ASP A 134 -16.27 -13.55 -2.99
CA ASP A 134 -16.66 -14.18 -1.71
C ASP A 134 -15.79 -15.41 -1.36
N GLN A 135 -15.02 -15.95 -2.32
CA GLN A 135 -14.02 -17.00 -2.08
C GLN A 135 -12.84 -16.52 -1.21
N PHE A 136 -12.70 -15.20 -1.01
CA PHE A 136 -11.72 -14.56 -0.14
C PHE A 136 -12.31 -14.18 1.23
N GLY A 137 -13.51 -14.68 1.56
CA GLY A 137 -14.19 -14.45 2.83
C GLY A 137 -15.21 -13.32 2.79
N SER A 138 -15.92 -13.14 3.91
CA SER A 138 -17.04 -12.20 4.06
C SER A 138 -16.63 -10.72 4.21
N GLY A 139 -15.62 -10.28 3.46
CA GLY A 139 -15.03 -8.94 3.56
C GLY A 139 -13.95 -8.85 4.63
N TRP A 140 -13.97 -7.75 5.40
CA TRP A 140 -12.97 -7.46 6.44
C TRP A 140 -13.28 -8.25 7.72
N VAL A 141 -12.28 -8.97 8.23
CA VAL A 141 -12.42 -9.78 9.46
C VAL A 141 -11.33 -9.43 10.48
N ASP A 142 -11.61 -9.65 11.75
CA ASP A 142 -10.63 -9.47 12.83
C ASP A 142 -9.60 -10.63 12.80
N THR A 143 -8.48 -10.44 12.11
CA THR A 143 -7.45 -11.48 11.91
C THR A 143 -6.47 -11.60 13.07
N ASP A 144 -6.11 -10.48 13.69
CA ASP A 144 -5.17 -10.42 14.83
C ASP A 144 -5.87 -10.59 16.20
N ARG A 145 -7.21 -10.50 16.23
CA ARG A 145 -8.09 -10.59 17.41
C ARG A 145 -7.96 -9.39 18.35
N ASN A 146 -7.66 -8.22 17.80
CA ASN A 146 -7.61 -6.97 18.55
C ASN A 146 -9.02 -6.39 18.88
N GLY A 147 -10.07 -6.87 18.19
CA GLY A 147 -11.47 -6.43 18.35
C GLY A 147 -11.98 -5.49 17.26
N CYS A 148 -11.12 -5.11 16.31
CA CYS A 148 -11.41 -4.26 15.16
C CYS A 148 -11.50 -5.12 13.87
N ASP A 149 -12.11 -4.57 12.81
CA ASP A 149 -12.02 -5.19 11.48
C ASP A 149 -10.81 -4.64 10.70
N THR A 150 -10.22 -5.43 9.81
CA THR A 150 -9.00 -5.03 9.05
C THR A 150 -9.14 -3.69 8.33
N ARG A 151 -10.34 -3.30 7.88
CA ARG A 151 -10.51 -1.96 7.26
C ARG A 151 -10.27 -0.86 8.27
N ASN A 152 -10.73 -1.03 9.51
CA ASN A 152 -10.48 -0.07 10.58
C ASN A 152 -9.01 -0.07 11.00
N ASP A 153 -8.35 -1.24 11.06
CA ASP A 153 -6.90 -1.31 11.34
C ASP A 153 -6.07 -0.57 10.28
N VAL A 154 -6.37 -0.78 9.00
CA VAL A 154 -5.68 -0.08 7.90
C VAL A 154 -5.99 1.41 7.90
N LEU A 155 -7.23 1.83 8.20
CA LEU A 155 -7.56 3.25 8.37
C LEU A 155 -6.84 3.88 9.57
N ALA A 156 -6.70 3.18 10.69
CA ALA A 156 -5.98 3.68 11.86
C ALA A 156 -4.46 3.75 11.62
N ARG A 157 -3.93 2.85 10.79
CA ARG A 157 -2.51 2.81 10.40
C ARG A 157 -2.13 3.90 9.38
N ASP A 158 -2.98 4.14 8.39
CA ASP A 158 -2.63 4.97 7.21
C ASP A 158 -3.15 6.42 7.31
N LEU A 159 -4.11 6.71 8.20
CA LEU A 159 -4.57 8.07 8.45
C LEU A 159 -3.73 8.75 9.54
N THR A 160 -3.83 10.08 9.57
CA THR A 160 -3.33 10.93 10.65
C THR A 160 -4.46 11.84 11.16
N ALA A 161 -4.36 12.32 12.39
CA ALA A 161 -5.41 13.12 13.05
C ALA A 161 -6.78 12.42 13.03
N GLU A 162 -6.73 11.10 13.16
CA GLU A 162 -7.84 10.18 13.18
C GLU A 162 -8.72 10.37 14.43
N GLN A 163 -10.03 10.13 14.26
CA GLN A 163 -10.99 10.16 15.36
C GLN A 163 -11.82 8.89 15.34
N PHE A 164 -12.04 8.31 16.51
CA PHE A 164 -12.76 7.06 16.68
C PHE A 164 -14.15 7.28 17.26
N ARG A 165 -15.07 6.36 16.96
CA ARG A 165 -16.41 6.36 17.56
C ARG A 165 -16.29 6.07 19.08
N PRO A 166 -16.86 6.92 19.95
CA PRO A 166 -16.87 6.68 21.39
C PRO A 166 -17.48 5.30 21.73
N GLY A 167 -16.87 4.60 22.69
CA GLY A 167 -17.30 3.28 23.12
C GLY A 167 -16.92 2.13 22.18
N THR A 168 -16.00 2.35 21.23
CA THR A 168 -15.48 1.29 20.33
C THR A 168 -14.02 0.91 20.60
N ASN A 169 -13.46 1.30 21.75
CA ASN A 169 -12.06 1.05 22.13
C ASN A 169 -11.06 1.42 21.03
N ASP A 170 -11.26 2.59 20.42
CA ASP A 170 -10.46 3.11 19.31
C ASP A 170 -10.38 2.18 18.07
N CYS A 171 -11.39 1.34 17.85
CA CYS A 171 -11.56 0.61 16.58
C CYS A 171 -12.21 1.47 15.49
N VAL A 172 -13.42 2.01 15.73
CA VAL A 172 -14.23 2.49 14.58
C VAL A 172 -13.83 3.89 14.14
N VAL A 173 -12.92 3.99 13.18
CA VAL A 173 -12.43 5.26 12.61
C VAL A 173 -13.56 6.03 11.94
N THR A 174 -13.89 7.21 12.46
CA THR A 174 -14.94 8.10 11.94
C THR A 174 -14.44 9.24 11.05
N SER A 175 -13.18 9.66 11.20
CA SER A 175 -12.54 10.64 10.32
C SER A 175 -11.02 10.55 10.44
N GLY A 176 -10.30 11.20 9.53
CA GLY A 176 -8.85 11.39 9.60
C GLY A 176 -8.33 12.08 8.34
N VAL A 177 -7.01 12.16 8.18
CA VAL A 177 -6.34 12.79 7.03
C VAL A 177 -5.37 11.78 6.40
N LEU A 178 -5.65 11.41 5.16
CA LEU A 178 -4.83 10.53 4.34
C LEU A 178 -3.81 11.36 3.55
N ALA A 179 -2.52 11.06 3.68
CA ALA A 179 -1.52 11.44 2.68
C ALA A 179 -1.50 10.34 1.60
N ASP A 180 -2.35 10.48 0.58
CA ASP A 180 -2.67 9.39 -0.34
C ASP A 180 -1.46 9.02 -1.21
N PRO A 181 -0.95 7.78 -1.12
CA PRO A 181 0.22 7.37 -1.87
C PRO A 181 -0.03 7.36 -3.39
N TYR A 182 -1.27 7.19 -3.85
CA TYR A 182 -1.57 6.97 -5.28
C TYR A 182 -1.65 8.27 -6.10
N SER A 183 -2.32 9.28 -5.58
CA SER A 183 -2.38 10.63 -6.16
C SER A 183 -1.21 11.52 -5.74
N GLY A 184 -0.62 11.28 -4.57
CA GLY A 184 0.35 12.18 -3.94
C GLY A 184 -0.31 13.44 -3.34
N THR A 185 -1.63 13.40 -3.11
CA THR A 185 -2.41 14.50 -2.53
C THR A 185 -2.92 14.16 -1.13
N THR A 186 -3.50 15.15 -0.44
CA THR A 186 -4.09 14.95 0.90
C THR A 186 -5.61 14.86 0.81
N ILE A 187 -6.19 13.81 1.38
CA ILE A 187 -7.64 13.55 1.39
C ILE A 187 -8.14 13.57 2.83
N SER A 188 -9.18 14.36 3.11
CA SER A 188 -9.86 14.37 4.41
C SER A 188 -10.89 13.24 4.47
N PHE A 189 -10.58 12.15 5.16
CA PHE A 189 -11.52 11.05 5.35
C PHE A 189 -12.64 11.46 6.33
N LEU A 190 -13.89 11.21 5.93
CA LEU A 190 -15.06 11.26 6.81
C LEU A 190 -15.93 10.01 6.58
N ARG A 191 -16.25 9.27 7.64
CA ARG A 191 -17.17 8.13 7.54
C ARG A 191 -18.61 8.61 7.33
N GLY A 192 -19.13 8.34 6.15
CA GLY A 192 -20.48 8.67 5.71
C GLY A 192 -20.81 8.05 4.34
N GLN A 193 -22.09 8.06 3.97
CA GLN A 193 -22.52 7.67 2.63
C GLN A 193 -21.96 8.67 1.60
N GLY A 194 -21.32 8.20 0.53
CA GLY A 194 -20.70 9.05 -0.49
C GLY A 194 -19.36 9.68 -0.09
N THR A 195 -18.96 9.69 1.19
CA THR A 195 -17.64 10.17 1.64
C THR A 195 -16.70 9.02 2.01
N SER A 196 -17.23 7.88 2.49
CA SER A 196 -16.42 6.67 2.76
C SER A 196 -15.89 6.00 1.49
N GLU A 197 -16.37 6.44 0.33
CA GLU A 197 -15.98 5.97 -1.00
C GLU A 197 -14.79 6.78 -1.56
N GLU A 198 -14.49 7.96 -0.98
CA GLU A 198 -13.33 8.81 -1.31
C GLU A 198 -12.01 8.19 -0.83
N VAL A 199 -12.04 7.47 0.30
CA VAL A 199 -10.91 6.65 0.79
C VAL A 199 -11.31 5.18 0.84
N GLN A 200 -10.68 4.39 -0.01
CA GLN A 200 -10.89 2.95 -0.11
C GLN A 200 -9.69 2.19 0.45
N ILE A 201 -9.90 0.93 0.82
CA ILE A 201 -8.79 0.03 1.12
C ILE A 201 -8.55 -0.80 -0.15
N ASP A 202 -7.40 -0.59 -0.79
CA ASP A 202 -6.98 -1.35 -1.96
C ASP A 202 -6.28 -2.65 -1.55
N HIS A 203 -6.52 -3.69 -2.35
CA HIS A 203 -5.69 -4.89 -2.43
C HIS A 203 -4.57 -4.62 -3.44
N VAL A 204 -3.39 -4.26 -2.95
CA VAL A 204 -2.23 -3.81 -3.76
C VAL A 204 -1.88 -4.85 -4.82
N VAL A 205 -1.94 -6.14 -4.50
CA VAL A 205 -2.17 -7.22 -5.47
C VAL A 205 -3.66 -7.56 -5.45
N ALA A 206 -4.39 -7.16 -6.50
CA ALA A 206 -5.84 -7.30 -6.56
C ALA A 206 -6.29 -8.78 -6.44
N LEU A 207 -7.43 -9.01 -5.77
CA LEU A 207 -7.94 -10.38 -5.53
C LEU A 207 -8.10 -11.19 -6.83
N SER A 208 -8.66 -10.60 -7.89
CA SER A 208 -8.75 -11.33 -9.17
C SER A 208 -7.43 -11.45 -9.93
N ASN A 209 -6.44 -10.59 -9.65
CA ASN A 209 -5.09 -10.79 -10.18
C ASN A 209 -4.45 -12.00 -9.50
N SER A 210 -4.56 -12.10 -8.16
CA SER A 210 -4.09 -13.24 -7.38
C SER A 210 -4.73 -14.56 -7.84
N TRP A 211 -6.04 -14.58 -8.12
CA TRP A 211 -6.74 -15.75 -8.66
C TRP A 211 -6.09 -16.28 -9.94
N GLN A 212 -5.76 -15.39 -10.87
CA GLN A 212 -5.12 -15.73 -12.15
C GLN A 212 -3.60 -15.97 -12.04
N THR A 213 -3.01 -15.74 -10.86
CA THR A 213 -1.56 -15.86 -10.59
C THR A 213 -1.21 -16.77 -9.41
N GLY A 214 -2.16 -17.58 -8.92
CA GLY A 214 -1.92 -18.65 -7.94
C GLY A 214 -3.09 -18.98 -7.00
N ALA A 215 -3.92 -18.01 -6.62
CA ALA A 215 -4.92 -18.16 -5.55
C ALA A 215 -6.08 -19.14 -5.85
N GLN A 216 -6.19 -19.61 -7.09
CA GLN A 216 -7.01 -20.76 -7.49
C GLN A 216 -6.64 -22.06 -6.76
N GLN A 217 -5.38 -22.23 -6.38
CA GLN A 217 -4.85 -23.45 -5.77
C GLN A 217 -4.90 -23.42 -4.24
N TRP A 218 -5.19 -22.26 -3.65
CA TRP A 218 -5.23 -22.07 -2.21
C TRP A 218 -6.49 -22.65 -1.57
N ASP A 219 -6.39 -22.98 -0.29
CA ASP A 219 -7.57 -23.17 0.55
C ASP A 219 -8.24 -21.82 0.88
N GLU A 220 -9.41 -21.89 1.52
CA GLU A 220 -10.17 -20.71 1.94
C GLU A 220 -9.41 -19.88 2.98
N GLN A 221 -8.70 -20.52 3.91
CA GLN A 221 -7.98 -19.84 5.00
C GLN A 221 -6.86 -18.95 4.45
N THR A 222 -6.10 -19.44 3.48
CA THR A 222 -5.03 -18.69 2.80
C THR A 222 -5.61 -17.53 1.97
N ARG A 223 -6.76 -17.71 1.31
CA ARG A 223 -7.45 -16.59 0.61
C ARG A 223 -7.96 -15.53 1.58
N VAL A 224 -8.53 -15.92 2.72
CA VAL A 224 -8.97 -14.98 3.77
C VAL A 224 -7.78 -14.21 4.35
N ALA A 225 -6.65 -14.89 4.62
CA ALA A 225 -5.42 -14.25 5.07
C ALA A 225 -4.92 -13.21 4.05
N PHE A 226 -4.76 -13.61 2.78
CA PHE A 226 -4.34 -12.72 1.69
C PHE A 226 -5.22 -11.47 1.53
N ALA A 227 -6.52 -11.61 1.75
CA ALA A 227 -7.47 -10.50 1.64
C ALA A 227 -7.49 -9.57 2.86
N ASN A 228 -6.89 -9.97 3.99
CA ASN A 228 -6.87 -9.22 5.25
C ASN A 228 -5.43 -8.95 5.74
N ASP A 229 -4.43 -9.13 4.89
CA ASP A 229 -3.01 -8.92 5.21
C ASP A 229 -2.61 -7.43 5.10
N PRO A 230 -2.15 -6.78 6.18
CA PRO A 230 -1.67 -5.39 6.13
C PRO A 230 -0.56 -5.12 5.10
N LEU A 231 0.24 -6.12 4.70
CA LEU A 231 1.22 -6.00 3.62
C LEU A 231 0.55 -5.79 2.26
N ASN A 232 -0.61 -6.42 2.03
CA ASN A 232 -1.38 -6.32 0.79
C ASN A 232 -2.42 -5.17 0.79
N LEU A 233 -2.57 -4.45 1.90
CA LEU A 233 -3.63 -3.45 2.08
C LEU A 233 -3.09 -2.03 2.26
N LEU A 234 -3.74 -1.06 1.64
CA LEU A 234 -3.48 0.37 1.79
C LEU A 234 -4.78 1.19 1.75
N ALA A 235 -4.89 2.21 2.60
CA ALA A 235 -5.87 3.29 2.41
C ALA A 235 -5.40 4.22 1.27
N VAL A 236 -6.26 4.41 0.27
CA VAL A 236 -5.94 5.14 -0.97
C VAL A 236 -7.14 5.93 -1.51
N ASP A 237 -6.88 6.85 -2.43
CA ASP A 237 -7.91 7.52 -3.24
C ASP A 237 -8.83 6.51 -3.94
N GLY A 238 -10.14 6.64 -3.68
CA GLY A 238 -11.16 5.76 -4.21
C GLY A 238 -11.27 5.75 -5.73
N PRO A 239 -11.39 6.91 -6.41
CA PRO A 239 -11.37 6.99 -7.86
C PRO A 239 -10.16 6.33 -8.53
N LEU A 240 -8.95 6.48 -7.98
CA LEU A 240 -7.74 5.82 -8.48
C LEU A 240 -7.74 4.31 -8.21
N ASN A 241 -8.24 3.86 -7.05
CA ASN A 241 -8.46 2.43 -6.80
C ASN A 241 -9.43 1.80 -7.83
N GLN A 242 -10.52 2.50 -8.14
CA GLN A 242 -11.48 2.06 -9.14
C GLN A 242 -10.93 2.11 -10.58
N GLN A 243 -9.96 3.00 -10.85
CA GLN A 243 -9.22 3.02 -12.12
C GLN A 243 -8.21 1.84 -12.22
N LYS A 244 -7.54 1.49 -11.13
CA LYS A 244 -6.65 0.32 -11.03
C LYS A 244 -7.42 -0.98 -11.27
N GLY A 245 -8.54 -1.16 -10.56
CA GLY A 245 -9.37 -2.36 -10.64
C GLY A 245 -8.55 -3.64 -10.37
N ASP A 246 -8.67 -4.62 -11.27
CA ASP A 246 -7.91 -5.89 -11.21
C ASP A 246 -6.54 -5.83 -11.92
N GLY A 247 -6.06 -4.63 -12.28
CA GLY A 247 -4.80 -4.43 -13.01
C GLY A 247 -3.55 -4.86 -12.25
N ASP A 248 -2.58 -5.41 -12.97
CA ASP A 248 -1.21 -5.63 -12.50
C ASP A 248 -0.31 -4.42 -12.80
N THR A 249 0.96 -4.49 -12.44
CA THR A 249 1.98 -3.46 -12.72
C THR A 249 2.13 -3.10 -14.21
N ALA A 250 1.85 -4.03 -15.13
CA ALA A 250 1.88 -3.76 -16.57
C ALA A 250 0.61 -3.03 -17.05
N THR A 251 -0.50 -3.21 -16.35
CA THR A 251 -1.80 -2.61 -16.67
C THR A 251 -1.96 -1.23 -16.03
N TRP A 252 -1.51 -1.05 -14.79
CA TRP A 252 -1.71 0.19 -14.03
C TRP A 252 -0.57 0.46 -13.04
N LEU A 253 -0.17 1.73 -12.95
CA LEU A 253 0.78 2.26 -11.98
C LEU A 253 0.23 3.56 -11.38
N PRO A 254 0.45 3.84 -10.08
CA PRO A 254 0.07 5.09 -9.45
C PRO A 254 0.47 6.33 -10.27
N PRO A 255 -0.43 7.32 -10.44
CA PRO A 255 -0.08 8.62 -11.02
C PRO A 255 1.08 9.31 -10.29
N ASN A 256 1.13 9.19 -8.96
CA ASN A 256 2.25 9.61 -8.15
C ASN A 256 3.51 8.79 -8.46
N ARG A 257 4.36 9.32 -9.35
CA ARG A 257 5.59 8.64 -9.78
C ARG A 257 6.56 8.36 -8.64
N ALA A 258 6.61 9.22 -7.62
CA ALA A 258 7.50 9.05 -6.48
C ALA A 258 7.16 7.84 -5.61
N TYR A 259 5.91 7.34 -5.66
CA TYR A 259 5.48 6.15 -4.90
C TYR A 259 5.66 4.82 -5.65
N ARG A 260 5.98 4.85 -6.96
CA ARG A 260 5.96 3.64 -7.80
C ARG A 260 6.93 2.55 -7.34
N CYS A 261 8.09 2.91 -6.81
CA CYS A 261 9.07 1.97 -6.26
C CYS A 261 8.49 1.19 -5.08
N ALA A 262 8.03 1.89 -4.04
CA ALA A 262 7.37 1.28 -2.88
C ALA A 262 6.12 0.46 -3.26
N TYR A 263 5.31 0.94 -4.22
CA TYR A 263 4.15 0.19 -4.74
C TYR A 263 4.56 -1.15 -5.38
N VAL A 264 5.58 -1.15 -6.24
CA VAL A 264 6.07 -2.36 -6.90
C VAL A 264 6.80 -3.28 -5.91
N ALA A 265 7.64 -2.73 -5.03
CA ALA A 265 8.31 -3.50 -3.98
C ALA A 265 7.30 -4.21 -3.06
N ARG A 266 6.21 -3.53 -2.69
CA ARG A 266 5.10 -4.15 -1.94
C ARG A 266 4.41 -5.26 -2.74
N GLN A 267 4.14 -5.09 -4.03
CA GLN A 267 3.59 -6.18 -4.85
C GLN A 267 4.54 -7.39 -4.93
N VAL A 268 5.86 -7.17 -5.06
CA VAL A 268 6.85 -8.26 -5.05
C VAL A 268 6.83 -8.98 -3.70
N ALA A 269 6.80 -8.25 -2.59
CA ALA A 269 6.73 -8.83 -1.24
C ALA A 269 5.46 -9.66 -1.05
N VAL A 270 4.29 -9.13 -1.42
CA VAL A 270 3.02 -9.87 -1.37
C VAL A 270 3.08 -11.14 -2.22
N LYS A 271 3.55 -11.05 -3.47
CA LYS A 271 3.61 -12.22 -4.36
C LYS A 271 4.54 -13.30 -3.82
N LEU A 272 5.68 -12.93 -3.22
CA LEU A 272 6.60 -13.88 -2.58
C LEU A 272 5.97 -14.55 -1.36
N THR A 273 5.37 -13.76 -0.45
CA THR A 273 4.73 -14.25 0.79
C THR A 273 3.67 -15.31 0.50
N TYR A 274 2.90 -15.14 -0.59
CA TYR A 274 1.79 -16.02 -0.95
C TYR A 274 2.09 -17.02 -2.08
N GLY A 275 3.32 -17.06 -2.60
CA GLY A 275 3.71 -17.96 -3.69
C GLY A 275 2.97 -17.70 -5.00
N LEU A 276 2.61 -16.45 -5.29
CA LEU A 276 2.04 -16.02 -6.56
C LEU A 276 3.14 -15.88 -7.63
N TRP A 277 2.78 -16.08 -8.91
CA TRP A 277 3.67 -15.77 -10.03
C TRP A 277 3.43 -14.38 -10.61
N THR A 278 4.30 -13.97 -11.53
CA THR A 278 4.12 -12.79 -12.39
C THR A 278 3.88 -13.18 -13.83
N THR A 279 3.20 -12.33 -14.60
CA THR A 279 3.20 -12.45 -16.08
C THR A 279 4.51 -11.91 -16.66
N PRO A 280 4.96 -12.31 -17.87
CA PRO A 280 6.15 -11.73 -18.49
C PRO A 280 6.09 -10.20 -18.61
N ALA A 281 4.92 -9.66 -18.99
CA ALA A 281 4.68 -8.23 -19.04
C ALA A 281 4.73 -7.57 -17.65
N GLU A 282 4.11 -8.19 -16.64
CA GLU A 282 4.14 -7.72 -15.25
C GLU A 282 5.57 -7.71 -14.69
N HIS A 283 6.32 -8.79 -14.89
CA HIS A 283 7.72 -8.92 -14.46
C HIS A 283 8.60 -7.84 -15.11
N THR A 284 8.48 -7.63 -16.42
CA THR A 284 9.22 -6.61 -17.16
C THR A 284 8.85 -5.20 -16.70
N ALA A 285 7.57 -4.92 -16.45
CA ALA A 285 7.11 -3.64 -15.91
C ALA A 285 7.60 -3.41 -14.46
N MET A 286 7.61 -4.44 -13.61
CA MET A 286 8.17 -4.38 -12.26
C MET A 286 9.69 -4.09 -12.30
N ALA A 287 10.43 -4.83 -13.12
CA ALA A 287 11.88 -4.63 -13.31
C ALA A 287 12.20 -3.23 -13.85
N THR A 288 11.41 -2.73 -14.81
CA THR A 288 11.53 -1.36 -15.35
C THR A 288 11.42 -0.31 -14.24
N VAL A 289 10.38 -0.40 -13.41
CA VAL A 289 10.17 0.55 -12.30
C VAL A 289 11.31 0.46 -11.30
N LEU A 290 11.65 -0.75 -10.84
CA LEU A 290 12.66 -0.96 -9.81
C LEU A 290 14.09 -0.61 -10.28
N THR A 291 14.38 -0.67 -11.58
CA THR A 291 15.67 -0.20 -12.13
C THR A 291 15.87 1.32 -11.95
N SER A 292 14.80 2.11 -11.80
CA SER A 292 14.89 3.54 -11.46
C SER A 292 15.21 3.81 -9.98
N CYS A 293 15.19 2.77 -9.14
CA CYS A 293 15.36 2.82 -7.69
C CYS A 293 16.02 1.50 -7.21
N PRO A 294 17.27 1.23 -7.62
CA PRO A 294 17.91 -0.07 -7.41
C PRO A 294 18.11 -0.45 -5.94
N GLU A 295 18.13 0.54 -5.03
CA GLU A 295 18.26 0.35 -3.58
C GLU A 295 16.90 0.24 -2.85
N GLU A 296 15.77 0.20 -3.57
CA GLU A 296 14.43 0.07 -2.96
C GLU A 296 14.36 -1.23 -2.15
N PRO A 297 14.10 -1.16 -0.82
CA PRO A 297 14.06 -2.36 0.02
C PRO A 297 12.79 -3.16 -0.23
N LEU A 298 12.86 -4.47 -0.02
CA LEU A 298 11.65 -5.29 0.04
C LEU A 298 10.95 -5.04 1.39
N PRO A 299 9.68 -4.57 1.43
CA PRO A 299 8.95 -4.45 2.69
C PRO A 299 8.68 -5.84 3.28
N VAL A 300 8.89 -5.98 4.59
CA VAL A 300 8.51 -7.18 5.34
C VAL A 300 7.02 -7.18 5.66
N ALA A 301 6.42 -8.36 5.82
CA ALA A 301 5.13 -8.48 6.50
C ALA A 301 5.26 -7.93 7.93
N GLY A 302 4.25 -7.18 8.38
CA GLY A 302 4.19 -6.57 9.70
C GLY A 302 3.65 -7.51 10.77
#